data_AF-A0AB34FF62-F1
#
_entry.id   AF-A0AB34FF62-F1
#
_cell.length_a   1.000
_cell.length_b   1.000
_cell.length_c   1.000
_cell.angle_alpha   90.00
_cell.angle_beta   90.00
_cell.angle_gamma   90.00
#
_symmetry.space_group_name_H-M   'P 1'
#
loop_
_entity.id
_entity.type
_entity.pdbx_description
1 polymer ?
#
loop_
_entity_poly.entity_id
_entity_poly.type
_entity_poly.pdbx_seq_one_letter_code
_entity_poly.pdbx_strand_id
1 'polypeptide(L)'
;MVVVVVAPPEALLAAAAALGAYNVDPASVSVSGLSSGGFMAAQLGVAYSDVFQAGFGVFAGGPYDCARNQPLAMCMNDQKPAIATPVANIKGWSGSKIAPVENLKSRRVFMQVGTADTTVGLNPMTQLKSQLSGFVDAAKVSFVTTRGAGHVFPTSDVINPGD
;
A
#
# COMPACT_ATOMS: atom_id res chain seq x y z
N MET A 1 -14.50 16.60 -32.08
CA MET A 1 -15.68 15.70 -32.08
C MET A 1 -15.99 15.38 -30.64
N VAL A 2 -16.93 16.10 -30.05
CA VAL A 2 -17.38 15.90 -28.66
C VAL A 2 -18.59 14.99 -28.74
N VAL A 3 -18.51 13.80 -28.16
CA VAL A 3 -19.68 12.94 -28.00
C VAL A 3 -20.39 13.39 -26.73
N VAL A 4 -21.52 14.07 -26.89
CA VAL A 4 -22.47 14.33 -25.80
C VAL A 4 -23.41 13.14 -25.75
N VAL A 5 -23.36 12.36 -24.66
CA VAL A 5 -24.35 11.31 -24.39
C VAL A 5 -25.51 11.97 -23.65
N VAL A 6 -26.64 12.12 -24.33
CA VAL A 6 -27.91 12.52 -23.69
C VAL A 6 -28.56 11.23 -23.16
N ALA A 7 -28.57 11.07 -21.83
CA ALA A 7 -29.29 9.98 -21.18
C ALA A 7 -30.81 10.32 -21.10
N PRO A 8 -31.70 9.34 -21.30
CA PRO A 8 -33.14 9.54 -21.12
C PRO A 8 -33.50 9.73 -19.64
N PRO A 9 -34.60 10.43 -19.33
CA PRO A 9 -35.02 10.70 -17.97
C PRO A 9 -35.78 9.48 -17.44
N GLU A 10 -35.04 8.47 -16.97
CA GLU A 10 -35.49 7.40 -16.04
C GLU A 10 -34.37 6.36 -15.88
N ALA A 11 -33.18 6.81 -15.51
CA ALA A 11 -32.21 5.91 -14.87
C ALA A 11 -32.59 5.83 -13.39
N LEU A 12 -33.34 4.79 -13.03
CA LEU A 12 -33.53 4.38 -11.65
C LEU A 12 -32.14 4.35 -10.99
N LEU A 13 -31.87 5.24 -10.03
CA LEU A 13 -30.71 5.07 -9.16
C LEU A 13 -30.93 3.73 -8.45
N ALA A 14 -30.24 2.68 -8.91
CA ALA A 14 -30.08 1.49 -8.11
C ALA A 14 -29.32 1.93 -6.86
N ALA A 15 -30.04 2.22 -5.78
CA ALA A 15 -29.46 2.40 -4.47
C ALA A 15 -28.64 1.14 -4.20
N ALA A 16 -27.31 1.27 -4.16
CA ALA A 16 -26.45 0.17 -3.80
C ALA A 16 -26.98 -0.41 -2.48
N ALA A 17 -27.21 -1.72 -2.44
CA ALA A 17 -27.65 -2.37 -1.21
C ALA A 17 -26.66 -1.99 -0.09
N ALA A 18 -27.19 -1.57 1.06
CA ALA A 18 -26.35 -1.24 2.20
C ALA A 18 -25.48 -2.47 2.55
N LEU A 19 -24.17 -2.26 2.71
CA LEU A 19 -23.30 -3.34 3.18
C LEU A 19 -23.75 -3.80 4.58
N GLY A 20 -23.68 -5.11 4.81
CA GLY A 20 -23.94 -5.68 6.12
C GLY A 20 -22.91 -5.23 7.14
N ALA A 21 -23.35 -5.07 8.40
CA ALA A 21 -22.47 -4.84 9.53
C ALA A 21 -22.15 -6.17 10.22
N TYR A 22 -20.93 -6.30 10.73
CA TYR A 22 -20.44 -7.47 11.46
C TYR A 22 -19.90 -7.04 12.82
N ASN A 23 -19.94 -7.94 13.80
CA ASN A 23 -19.36 -7.70 15.13
C ASN A 23 -17.83 -7.86 15.09
N VAL A 24 -17.15 -6.85 14.52
CA VAL A 24 -15.68 -6.80 14.39
C VAL A 24 -15.13 -5.75 15.35
N ASP A 25 -14.07 -6.08 16.08
CA ASP A 25 -13.34 -5.11 16.91
C ASP A 25 -12.59 -4.10 16.01
N PRO A 26 -12.91 -2.80 16.08
CA PRO A 26 -12.24 -1.78 15.28
C PRO A 26 -10.73 -1.70 15.54
N ALA A 27 -10.25 -2.07 16.74
CA ALA A 27 -8.82 -2.07 17.06
C ALA A 27 -8.05 -3.21 16.36
N SER A 28 -8.75 -4.21 15.81
CA SER A 28 -8.17 -5.34 15.12
C SER A 28 -7.98 -5.14 13.61
N VAL A 29 -8.41 -4.00 13.07
CA VAL A 29 -8.41 -3.74 11.63
C VAL A 29 -6.98 -3.55 11.08
N SER A 30 -6.67 -4.26 10.00
CA SER A 30 -5.43 -4.16 9.23
C SER A 30 -5.72 -4.27 7.72
N VAL A 31 -4.75 -3.91 6.90
CA VAL A 31 -4.86 -3.97 5.43
C VAL A 31 -3.59 -4.50 4.80
N SER A 32 -3.71 -5.26 3.72
CA SER A 32 -2.56 -5.63 2.89
C SER A 32 -2.91 -5.66 1.43
N GLY A 33 -1.90 -5.57 0.57
CA GLY A 33 -2.10 -5.70 -0.87
C GLY A 33 -0.81 -5.96 -1.64
N LEU A 34 -0.97 -6.35 -2.90
CA LEU A 34 0.10 -6.59 -3.86
C LEU A 34 0.17 -5.46 -4.88
N SER A 35 1.38 -5.13 -5.36
CA SER A 35 1.58 -4.21 -6.48
C SER A 35 1.00 -2.82 -6.17
N SER A 36 0.17 -2.26 -7.05
CA SER A 36 -0.62 -1.05 -6.79
C SER A 36 -1.46 -1.15 -5.51
N GLY A 37 -1.99 -2.33 -5.19
CA GLY A 37 -2.65 -2.62 -3.91
C GLY A 37 -1.69 -2.60 -2.72
N GLY A 38 -0.41 -2.93 -2.91
CA GLY A 38 0.65 -2.78 -1.91
C GLY A 38 1.00 -1.32 -1.66
N PHE A 39 1.12 -0.52 -2.73
CA PHE A 39 1.22 0.95 -2.59
C PHE A 39 0.00 1.53 -1.87
N MET A 40 -1.21 1.03 -2.17
CA MET A 40 -2.42 1.47 -1.48
C MET A 40 -2.46 1.03 -0.02
N ALA A 41 -2.01 -0.18 0.30
CA ALA A 41 -1.92 -0.63 1.69
C ALA A 41 -0.99 0.26 2.52
N ALA A 42 0.14 0.70 1.96
CA ALA A 42 1.00 1.69 2.60
C ALA A 42 0.30 3.06 2.73
N GLN A 43 -0.44 3.51 1.70
CA GLN A 43 -1.21 4.75 1.75
C GLN A 43 -2.28 4.74 2.85
N LEU A 44 -3.09 3.69 2.90
CA LEU A 44 -4.11 3.49 3.93
C LEU A 44 -3.49 3.38 5.32
N GLY A 45 -2.43 2.57 5.46
CA GLY A 45 -1.72 2.36 6.72
C GLY A 45 -1.06 3.61 7.29
N VAL A 46 -0.64 4.56 6.45
CA VAL A 46 -0.08 5.86 6.85
C VAL A 46 -1.19 6.90 7.05
N ALA A 47 -2.03 7.11 6.05
CA ALA A 47 -3.04 8.17 6.03
C ALA A 47 -4.15 7.97 7.06
N TYR A 48 -4.59 6.72 7.23
CA TYR A 48 -5.66 6.31 8.14
C TYR A 48 -5.14 5.36 9.20
N SER A 49 -3.96 5.67 9.76
CA SER A 49 -3.31 4.84 10.78
C SER A 49 -4.11 4.71 12.09
N ASP A 50 -5.11 5.57 12.29
CA ASP A 50 -6.14 5.51 13.33
C ASP A 50 -7.24 4.48 13.05
N VAL A 51 -7.50 4.18 11.77
CA VAL A 51 -8.43 3.12 11.33
C VAL A 51 -7.72 1.77 11.30
N PHE A 52 -6.56 1.67 10.64
CA PHE A 52 -5.80 0.43 10.52
C PHE A 52 -4.90 0.18 11.73
N GLN A 53 -5.51 0.05 12.91
CA GLN A 53 -4.81 0.04 14.20
C GLN A 53 -3.88 -1.16 14.40
N ALA A 54 -4.22 -2.31 13.81
CA ALA A 54 -3.40 -3.51 13.92
C ALA A 54 -2.16 -3.46 13.02
N GLY A 55 -2.16 -2.65 11.97
CA GLY A 55 -1.05 -2.46 11.05
C GLY A 55 -1.37 -2.72 9.57
N PHE A 56 -0.34 -2.91 8.76
CA PHE A 56 -0.49 -3.11 7.32
C PHE A 56 0.60 -3.99 6.69
N GLY A 57 0.27 -4.61 5.56
CA GLY A 57 1.15 -5.50 4.79
C GLY A 57 1.35 -5.02 3.36
N VAL A 58 2.60 -5.01 2.89
CA VAL A 58 2.95 -4.56 1.54
C VAL A 58 3.68 -5.66 0.80
N PHE A 59 3.04 -6.21 -0.24
CA PHE A 59 3.64 -7.17 -1.14
C PHE A 59 4.02 -6.45 -2.43
N ALA A 60 5.31 -6.45 -2.80
CA ALA A 60 5.83 -5.83 -4.02
C ALA A 60 5.20 -4.44 -4.34
N GLY A 61 5.14 -3.58 -3.33
CA GLY A 61 4.70 -2.18 -3.44
C GLY A 61 5.88 -1.23 -3.38
N GLY A 62 5.70 -0.07 -2.75
CA GLY A 62 6.79 0.88 -2.60
C GLY A 62 6.44 2.07 -1.72
N PRO A 63 7.27 3.12 -1.72
CA PRO A 63 7.16 4.23 -0.77
C PRO A 63 5.77 4.88 -0.78
N TYR A 64 5.28 5.26 0.40
CA TYR A 64 4.16 6.19 0.51
C TYR A 64 4.49 7.46 -0.27
N ASP A 65 3.53 8.01 -1.03
CA ASP A 65 3.68 9.24 -1.83
C ASP A 65 4.75 9.18 -2.93
N CYS A 66 5.19 7.97 -3.33
CA CYS A 66 6.33 7.78 -4.22
C CYS A 66 6.22 8.54 -5.56
N ALA A 67 5.06 8.53 -6.21
CA ALA A 67 4.88 9.08 -7.56
C ALA A 67 4.38 10.53 -7.59
N ARG A 68 4.38 11.26 -6.46
CA ARG A 68 3.92 12.66 -6.43
C ARG A 68 4.88 13.61 -7.11
N ASN A 69 6.18 13.47 -6.80
CA ASN A 69 7.22 14.44 -7.18
C ASN A 69 8.30 13.82 -8.10
N GLN A 70 8.03 12.63 -8.63
CA GLN A 70 8.89 11.94 -9.60
C GLN A 70 8.01 11.04 -10.49
N PRO A 71 8.47 10.68 -11.70
CA PRO A 71 7.73 9.80 -12.59
C PRO A 71 7.43 8.45 -11.94
N LEU A 72 6.25 7.87 -12.22
CA LEU A 72 5.85 6.54 -11.74
C LEU A 72 6.92 5.47 -12.03
N ALA A 73 7.61 5.56 -13.16
CA ALA A 73 8.68 4.63 -13.54
C ALA A 73 9.82 4.56 -12.50
N MET A 74 10.08 5.63 -11.73
CA MET A 74 11.08 5.63 -10.65
C MET A 74 10.65 4.79 -9.45
N CYS A 75 9.35 4.53 -9.30
CA CYS A 75 8.76 3.71 -8.24
C CYS A 75 8.58 2.23 -8.66
N MET A 76 8.95 1.90 -9.90
CA MET A 76 8.76 0.60 -10.55
C MET A 76 10.07 0.14 -11.18
N ASN A 77 10.06 -0.97 -11.93
CA ASN A 77 11.19 -1.44 -12.74
C ASN A 77 12.50 -1.61 -11.95
N ASP A 78 12.37 -2.03 -10.69
CA ASP A 78 13.46 -2.16 -9.71
C ASP A 78 14.34 -0.89 -9.61
N GLN A 79 13.76 0.28 -9.88
CA GLN A 79 14.45 1.56 -9.73
C GLN A 79 14.57 1.93 -8.24
N LYS A 80 15.46 2.86 -7.93
CA LYS A 80 15.63 3.40 -6.57
C LYS A 80 14.91 4.74 -6.43
N PRO A 81 13.62 4.78 -6.04
CA PRO A 81 12.88 6.03 -5.92
C PRO A 81 13.46 6.94 -4.83
N ALA A 82 13.45 8.26 -5.07
CA ALA A 82 13.81 9.22 -4.03
C ALA A 82 12.70 9.28 -2.96
N ILE A 83 13.10 9.29 -1.68
CA ILE A 83 12.16 9.31 -0.54
C ILE A 83 12.26 10.57 0.32
N ALA A 84 13.16 11.50 0.02
CA ALA A 84 13.35 12.71 0.83
C ALA A 84 12.07 13.57 0.90
N THR A 85 11.49 13.92 -0.26
CA THR A 85 10.21 14.66 -0.32
C THR A 85 9.05 13.85 0.26
N PRO A 86 8.87 12.55 -0.07
CA PRO A 86 7.88 11.71 0.59
C PRO A 86 7.99 11.67 2.13
N VAL A 87 9.19 11.56 2.70
CA VAL A 87 9.40 11.61 4.16
C VAL A 87 9.03 12.98 4.73
N ALA A 88 9.41 14.06 4.04
CA ALA A 88 9.06 15.42 4.46
C ALA A 88 7.53 15.64 4.44
N ASN A 89 6.85 15.09 3.43
CA ASN A 89 5.40 15.12 3.31
C ASN A 89 4.71 14.38 4.46
N ILE A 90 5.15 13.16 4.80
CA ILE A 90 4.62 12.42 5.96
C ILE A 90 4.72 13.26 7.25
N LYS A 91 5.88 13.90 7.48
CA LYS A 91 6.08 14.76 8.66
C LYS A 91 5.18 15.99 8.62
N GLY A 92 5.13 16.69 7.49
CA GLY A 92 4.37 17.93 7.35
C GLY A 92 2.85 17.74 7.33
N TRP A 93 2.37 16.55 6.99
CA TRP A 93 0.94 16.25 6.91
C TRP A 93 0.39 15.60 8.19
N SER A 94 1.26 15.17 9.10
CA SER A 94 0.89 14.52 10.37
C SER A 94 -0.18 15.33 11.12
N GLY A 95 -1.28 14.67 11.47
CA GLY A 95 -2.40 15.27 12.22
C GLY A 95 -3.27 16.25 11.41
N SER A 96 -3.06 16.36 10.09
CA SER A 96 -3.88 17.21 9.21
C SER A 96 -4.38 16.44 7.98
N LYS A 97 -3.54 16.25 6.97
CA LYS A 97 -3.91 15.49 5.75
C LYS A 97 -3.81 13.98 5.94
N ILE A 98 -3.07 13.55 6.97
CA ILE A 98 -2.96 12.16 7.41
C ILE A 98 -3.11 12.11 8.92
N ALA A 99 -3.48 10.94 9.44
CA ALA A 99 -3.48 10.67 10.87
C ALA A 99 -2.09 10.93 11.51
N PRO A 100 -2.03 11.21 12.84
CA PRO A 100 -0.77 11.47 13.53
C PRO A 100 0.25 10.33 13.32
N VAL A 101 1.46 10.68 12.91
CA VAL A 101 2.52 9.68 12.62
C VAL A 101 2.97 8.91 13.87
N GLU A 102 2.68 9.42 15.06
CA GLU A 102 2.88 8.74 16.35
C GLU A 102 2.14 7.40 16.41
N ASN A 103 1.00 7.28 15.71
CA ASN A 103 0.27 6.03 15.59
C ASN A 103 1.15 4.91 15.02
N LEU A 104 1.99 5.24 14.02
CA LEU A 104 2.82 4.30 13.28
C LEU A 104 3.84 3.56 14.16
N LYS A 105 4.30 4.19 15.25
CA LYS A 105 5.21 3.55 16.22
C LYS A 105 4.64 2.25 16.78
N SER A 106 3.31 2.16 16.89
CA SER A 106 2.64 1.01 17.48
C SER A 106 2.13 -0.01 16.44
N ARG A 107 2.22 0.30 15.14
CA ARG A 107 1.70 -0.55 14.04
C ARG A 107 2.66 -1.67 13.68
N ARG A 108 2.11 -2.84 13.35
CA ARG A 108 2.87 -3.95 12.75
C ARG A 108 2.94 -3.73 11.25
N VAL A 109 4.13 -3.82 10.68
CA VAL A 109 4.34 -3.63 9.25
C VAL A 109 4.98 -4.87 8.68
N PHE A 110 4.28 -5.53 7.77
CA PHE A 110 4.81 -6.64 7.00
C PHE A 110 5.17 -6.16 5.60
N MET A 111 6.31 -6.61 5.08
CA MET A 111 6.80 -6.24 3.77
C MET A 111 7.40 -7.48 3.11
N GLN A 112 7.00 -7.77 1.86
CA GLN A 112 7.57 -8.89 1.12
C GLN A 112 7.76 -8.58 -0.36
N VAL A 113 8.86 -9.05 -0.92
CA VAL A 113 9.16 -8.91 -2.35
C VAL A 113 9.97 -10.09 -2.87
N GLY A 114 9.74 -10.46 -4.13
CA GLY A 114 10.54 -11.48 -4.81
C GLY A 114 11.88 -10.92 -5.30
N THR A 115 12.95 -11.70 -5.23
CA THR A 115 14.28 -11.25 -5.69
C THR A 115 14.41 -11.18 -7.22
N ALA A 116 13.44 -11.73 -7.97
CA ALA A 116 13.37 -11.66 -9.42
C ALA A 116 12.21 -10.77 -9.91
N ASP A 117 11.59 -9.99 -9.01
CA ASP A 117 10.58 -9.00 -9.38
C ASP A 117 11.25 -7.83 -10.11
N THR A 118 10.91 -7.67 -11.38
CA THR A 118 11.34 -6.55 -12.23
C THR A 118 10.20 -5.60 -12.59
N THR A 119 8.99 -5.82 -12.06
CA THR A 119 7.83 -4.94 -12.27
C THR A 119 7.82 -3.82 -11.25
N VAL A 120 7.93 -4.17 -9.96
CA VAL A 120 8.14 -3.19 -8.89
C VAL A 120 9.56 -3.35 -8.36
N GLY A 121 9.87 -4.49 -7.76
CA GLY A 121 11.24 -4.87 -7.44
C GLY A 121 11.69 -4.56 -6.01
N LEU A 122 12.90 -5.06 -5.71
CA LEU A 122 13.52 -5.01 -4.39
C LEU A 122 13.92 -3.59 -3.99
N ASN A 123 14.34 -2.76 -4.95
CA ASN A 123 14.79 -1.40 -4.68
C ASN A 123 13.65 -0.49 -4.18
N PRO A 124 12.46 -0.42 -4.82
CA PRO A 124 11.34 0.35 -4.26
C PRO A 124 10.89 -0.15 -2.89
N MET A 125 10.85 -1.47 -2.69
CA MET A 125 10.48 -2.08 -1.41
C MET A 125 11.50 -1.78 -0.30
N THR A 126 12.80 -1.75 -0.63
CA THR A 126 13.85 -1.33 0.30
C THR A 126 13.75 0.17 0.63
N GLN A 127 13.41 1.00 -0.35
CA GLN A 127 13.16 2.43 -0.13
C GLN A 127 11.93 2.67 0.75
N LEU A 128 10.87 1.87 0.63
CA LEU A 128 9.73 1.90 1.56
C LEU A 128 10.18 1.57 2.99
N LYS A 129 11.00 0.52 3.17
CA LYS A 129 11.53 0.16 4.49
C LYS A 129 12.34 1.31 5.09
N SER A 130 13.20 1.96 4.28
CA SER A 130 13.99 3.12 4.70
C SER A 130 13.13 4.35 4.98
N GLN A 131 12.02 4.54 4.27
CA GLN A 131 11.08 5.63 4.55
C GLN A 131 10.40 5.41 5.90
N LEU A 132 9.93 4.18 6.18
CA LEU A 132 9.18 3.86 7.39
C LEU A 132 10.04 3.76 8.65
N SER A 133 11.35 3.56 8.54
CA SER A 133 12.25 3.45 9.71
C SER A 133 12.31 4.71 10.57
N GLY A 134 11.87 5.86 10.04
CA GLY A 134 11.73 7.11 10.81
C GLY A 134 10.44 7.23 11.62
N PHE A 135 9.49 6.30 11.45
CA PHE A 135 8.13 6.41 11.99
C PHE A 135 7.63 5.16 12.71
N VAL A 136 8.09 3.98 12.29
CA VAL A 136 7.66 2.68 12.84
C VAL A 136 8.76 2.12 13.73
N ASP A 137 8.39 1.52 14.85
CA ASP A 137 9.31 0.75 15.69
C ASP A 137 9.89 -0.43 14.89
N ALA A 138 11.22 -0.53 14.81
CA ALA A 138 11.90 -1.58 14.08
C ALA A 138 11.51 -2.99 14.57
N ALA A 139 11.17 -3.15 15.86
CA ALA A 139 10.71 -4.43 16.41
C ALA A 139 9.34 -4.88 15.85
N LYS A 140 8.60 -3.97 15.20
CA LYS A 140 7.30 -4.22 14.58
C LYS A 140 7.35 -4.33 13.06
N VAL A 141 8.53 -4.28 12.45
CA VAL A 141 8.71 -4.39 11.01
C VAL A 141 9.28 -5.76 10.65
N SER A 142 8.61 -6.48 9.76
CA SER A 142 9.14 -7.67 9.10
C SER A 142 9.33 -7.39 7.62
N PHE A 143 10.54 -7.67 7.10
CA PHE A 143 10.89 -7.49 5.68
C PHE A 143 11.44 -8.80 5.13
N VAL A 144 10.66 -9.46 4.28
CA VAL A 144 10.95 -10.79 3.73
C VAL A 144 11.30 -10.68 2.26
N THR A 145 12.36 -11.37 1.85
CA THR A 145 12.68 -11.56 0.44
C THR A 145 12.48 -13.01 0.05
N THR A 146 11.79 -13.26 -1.06
CA THR A 146 11.57 -14.61 -1.58
C THR A 146 12.47 -14.84 -2.78
N ARG A 147 13.48 -15.70 -2.61
CA ARG A 147 14.47 -15.98 -3.65
C ARG A 147 13.79 -16.56 -4.89
N GLY A 148 14.08 -15.97 -6.05
CA GLY A 148 13.60 -16.44 -7.36
C GLY A 148 12.14 -16.09 -7.70
N ALA A 149 11.37 -15.56 -6.76
CA ALA A 149 10.00 -15.12 -7.04
C ALA A 149 10.01 -13.82 -7.87
N GLY A 150 9.11 -13.74 -8.85
CA GLY A 150 8.83 -12.54 -9.64
C GLY A 150 7.76 -11.64 -9.02
N HIS A 151 7.06 -10.87 -9.85
CA HIS A 151 5.96 -10.01 -9.43
C HIS A 151 4.64 -10.77 -9.29
N VAL A 152 4.51 -11.53 -8.21
CA VAL A 152 3.36 -12.42 -7.95
C VAL A 152 2.92 -12.33 -6.49
N PHE A 153 1.68 -12.73 -6.21
CA PHE A 153 1.24 -12.95 -4.84
C PHE A 153 1.85 -14.27 -4.34
N PRO A 154 2.67 -14.27 -3.28
CA PRO A 154 3.29 -15.51 -2.80
C PRO A 154 2.25 -16.40 -2.11
N THR A 155 2.10 -17.63 -2.58
CA THR A 155 1.31 -18.69 -1.95
C THR A 155 2.19 -19.92 -1.71
N SER A 156 1.81 -20.77 -0.76
CA SER A 156 2.46 -22.07 -0.53
C SER A 156 1.97 -23.16 -1.48
N ASP A 157 0.81 -22.94 -2.11
CA ASP A 157 0.23 -23.89 -3.05
C ASP A 157 0.95 -23.81 -4.39
N VAL A 158 1.24 -24.98 -4.96
CA VAL A 158 1.72 -25.09 -6.34
C VAL A 158 0.52 -24.81 -7.23
N ILE A 159 0.46 -23.65 -7.89
CA ILE A 159 -0.49 -23.43 -8.98
C ILE A 159 -0.07 -24.37 -10.11
N ASN A 160 -0.79 -25.48 -10.26
CA ASN A 160 -0.61 -26.33 -11.42
C ASN A 160 -1.10 -25.56 -12.64
N PRO A 161 -0.39 -25.60 -13.78
CA PRO A 161 -0.90 -25.00 -14.99
C PRO A 161 -2.18 -25.75 -15.41
N GLY A 162 -3.34 -25.16 -15.13
CA GLY A 162 -4.65 -25.78 -15.36
C GLY A 162 -5.81 -25.26 -14.49
N ASP A 163 -5.52 -24.57 -13.38
CA ASP A 163 -6.53 -23.88 -12.56
C ASP A 163 -6.78 -22.43 -13.04
#